data_AF-A0A497FJ34-F1
#
_entry.id   AF-A0A497FJ34-F1
#
_cell.length_a   1.000
_cell.length_b   1.000
_cell.length_c   1.000
_cell.angle_alpha   90.00
_cell.angle_beta   90.00
_cell.angle_gamma   90.00
#
_symmetry.space_group_name_H-M   'P 1'
#
loop_
_entity.id
_entity.type
_entity.pdbx_description
1 polymer ?
#
loop_
_entity_poly.entity_id
_entity_poly.type
_entity_poly.pdbx_seq_one_letter_code
_entity_poly.pdbx_strand_id
1 'polypeptide(L)'
;MIKRELKEAFAYPGFYPKVAIVDPELMLTLPEKLSVGTTVDALIHALEAYVNKDSNLSSKLYATEAIRIIGRFGPLVAKNRLISR
;
A
#
# COMPACT_ATOMS: atom_id res chain seq x y z
N MET A 1 -14.37 6.18 33.57
CA MET A 1 -13.94 5.16 32.59
C MET A 1 -14.04 5.79 31.21
N ILE A 2 -12.92 6.18 30.59
CA ILE A 2 -12.92 6.81 29.25
C ILE A 2 -13.13 5.68 28.25
N LYS A 3 -14.27 5.67 27.53
CA LYS A 3 -14.46 4.81 26.36
C LYS A 3 -13.43 5.22 25.31
N ARG A 4 -12.42 4.38 25.06
CA ARG A 4 -11.58 4.51 23.87
C ARG A 4 -12.34 3.90 22.71
N GLU A 5 -12.63 4.67 21.68
CA GLU A 5 -13.07 4.14 20.39
C GLU A 5 -11.86 3.47 19.73
N LEU A 6 -11.70 2.17 19.97
CA LEU A 6 -10.60 1.37 19.45
C LEU A 6 -10.97 0.82 18.07
N LYS A 7 -10.04 0.95 17.11
CA LYS A 7 -10.10 0.23 15.85
C LYS A 7 -9.41 -1.11 16.04
N GLU A 8 -10.19 -2.19 16.07
CA GLU A 8 -9.67 -3.55 16.22
C GLU A 8 -9.35 -4.17 14.86
N ALA A 9 -8.27 -4.95 14.79
CA ALA A 9 -7.86 -5.68 13.61
C ALA A 9 -8.23 -7.16 13.77
N PHE A 10 -8.89 -7.73 12.76
CA PHE A 10 -9.21 -9.16 12.70
C PHE A 10 -8.46 -9.81 11.53
N ALA A 11 -7.74 -10.89 11.81
CA ALA A 11 -7.02 -11.66 10.81
C ALA A 11 -7.51 -13.12 10.82
N TYR A 12 -8.12 -13.55 9.73
CA TYR A 12 -8.58 -14.93 9.52
C TYR A 12 -8.33 -15.32 8.07
N PRO A 13 -7.77 -16.51 7.78
CA PRO A 13 -7.51 -16.93 6.39
C PRO A 13 -8.75 -16.92 5.49
N GLY A 14 -9.95 -17.07 6.05
CA GLY A 14 -11.20 -16.97 5.27
C GLY A 14 -11.59 -15.55 4.85
N PHE A 15 -10.89 -14.51 5.33
CA PHE A 15 -11.10 -13.13 4.89
C PHE A 15 -10.34 -12.77 3.62
N TYR A 16 -9.41 -13.62 3.16
CA TYR A 16 -8.73 -13.38 1.89
C TYR A 16 -9.72 -13.50 0.72
N PRO A 17 -9.73 -12.53 -0.22
CA PRO A 17 -10.58 -12.64 -1.39
C PRO A 17 -10.14 -13.82 -2.26
N LYS A 18 -11.11 -14.51 -2.89
CA LYS A 18 -10.82 -15.59 -3.84
C LYS A 18 -10.10 -15.08 -5.10
N VAL A 19 -10.37 -13.82 -5.47
CA VAL A 19 -9.80 -13.13 -6.63
C VAL A 19 -9.58 -11.67 -6.24
N ALA A 20 -8.41 -11.13 -6.57
CA ALA A 20 -8.10 -9.71 -6.47
C ALA A 20 -7.78 -9.17 -7.88
N ILE A 21 -8.46 -8.08 -8.26
CA ILE A 21 -8.26 -7.39 -9.55
C ILE A 21 -7.65 -6.03 -9.26
N VAL A 22 -6.55 -5.71 -9.93
CA VAL A 22 -5.85 -4.42 -9.81
C VAL A 22 -5.91 -3.73 -11.17
N ASP A 23 -6.84 -2.78 -11.29
CA ASP A 23 -7.03 -1.99 -12.50
C ASP A 23 -6.49 -0.56 -12.29
N PRO A 24 -5.42 -0.15 -13.00
CA PRO A 24 -4.85 1.18 -12.85
C PRO A 24 -5.74 2.29 -13.41
N GLU A 25 -6.69 2.00 -14.32
CA GLU A 25 -7.58 3.02 -14.88
C GLU A 25 -8.53 3.58 -13.82
N LEU A 26 -8.96 2.73 -12.88
CA LEU A 26 -9.78 3.13 -11.73
C LEU A 26 -9.03 4.05 -10.76
N MET A 27 -7.70 4.09 -10.84
CA MET A 27 -6.86 4.94 -9.97
C MET A 27 -6.70 6.37 -10.50
N LEU A 28 -7.05 6.63 -11.77
CA LEU A 28 -6.82 7.91 -12.44
C LEU A 28 -7.66 9.07 -11.86
N THR A 29 -8.81 8.76 -11.25
CA THR A 29 -9.73 9.77 -10.71
C THR A 29 -9.57 10.04 -9.21
N LEU A 30 -8.59 9.41 -8.54
CA LEU A 30 -8.38 9.64 -7.11
C LEU A 30 -7.91 11.09 -6.85
N PRO A 31 -8.44 11.75 -5.79
CA PRO A 31 -7.91 13.03 -5.35
C PRO A 31 -6.43 12.92 -4.98
N GLU A 32 -5.63 13.90 -5.35
CA GLU A 32 -4.16 13.92 -5.15
C GLU A 32 -3.75 13.51 -3.73
N LYS A 33 -4.41 14.09 -2.70
CA LYS A 33 -4.12 13.79 -1.30
C LYS A 33 -4.34 12.31 -0.96
N LEU A 34 -5.35 11.68 -1.54
CA LEU A 34 -5.64 10.25 -1.34
C LEU A 34 -4.62 9.40 -2.11
N SER A 35 -4.26 9.77 -3.34
CA SER A 35 -3.24 9.08 -4.13
C SER A 35 -1.88 9.10 -3.44
N VAL A 36 -1.48 10.25 -2.88
CA VAL A 36 -0.24 10.35 -2.09
C VAL A 36 -0.34 9.54 -0.80
N GLY A 37 -1.45 9.67 -0.07
CA GLY A 37 -1.66 8.94 1.19
C GLY A 37 -1.56 7.42 1.02
N THR A 38 -2.23 6.88 0.00
CA THR A 38 -2.18 5.43 -0.31
C THR A 38 -0.82 4.98 -0.85
N THR A 39 -0.10 5.83 -1.57
CA THR A 39 1.29 5.55 -1.99
C THR A 39 2.23 5.44 -0.79
N VAL A 40 2.10 6.36 0.17
CA VAL A 40 2.89 6.31 1.42
C VAL A 40 2.51 5.09 2.25
N ASP A 41 1.22 4.78 2.38
CA ASP A 41 0.73 3.60 3.08
C ASP A 41 1.33 2.29 2.51
N ALA A 42 1.33 2.14 1.18
CA ALA A 42 1.96 0.99 0.51
C ALA A 42 3.47 0.91 0.77
N LEU A 43 4.18 2.04 0.83
CA LEU A 43 5.60 2.08 1.17
C LEU A 43 5.85 1.63 2.62
N ILE A 44 5.01 2.09 3.56
CA ILE A 44 5.11 1.70 4.96
C ILE A 44 4.85 0.21 5.13
N HIS A 45 3.82 -0.35 4.50
CA HIS A 45 3.58 -1.80 4.51
C HIS A 45 4.77 -2.59 3.97
N ALA A 46 5.40 -2.14 2.87
CA ALA A 46 6.59 -2.79 2.34
C ALA A 46 7.78 -2.71 3.30
N LEU A 47 8.01 -1.55 3.92
CA LEU A 47 9.08 -1.36 4.90
C LEU A 47 8.87 -2.26 6.13
N GLU A 48 7.66 -2.25 6.70
CA GLU A 48 7.28 -3.08 7.83
C GLU A 48 7.46 -4.56 7.50
N ALA A 49 7.01 -5.01 6.32
CA ALA A 49 7.17 -6.39 5.87
C ALA A 49 8.65 -6.79 5.71
N TYR A 50 9.52 -5.88 5.28
CA TYR A 50 10.94 -6.14 5.13
C TYR A 50 11.67 -6.28 6.47
N VAL A 51 11.35 -5.41 7.44
CA VAL A 51 11.99 -5.38 8.76
C VAL A 51 11.33 -6.29 9.80
N ASN A 52 10.17 -6.87 9.49
CA ASN A 52 9.44 -7.76 10.39
C ASN A 52 10.32 -8.95 10.81
N LYS A 53 10.28 -9.29 12.10
CA LYS A 53 10.98 -10.45 12.67
C LYS A 53 10.52 -11.78 12.07
N ASP A 54 9.24 -11.88 11.69
CA ASP A 54 8.60 -13.07 11.13
C ASP A 54 8.60 -13.08 9.59
N SER A 55 9.41 -12.22 8.96
CA SER A 55 9.54 -12.16 7.51
C SER A 55 10.24 -13.41 6.95
N ASN A 56 9.79 -13.88 5.79
CA ASN A 56 10.41 -14.98 5.05
C ASN A 56 11.07 -14.48 3.75
N LEU A 57 11.76 -15.36 3.03
CA LEU A 57 12.47 -14.98 1.80
C LEU A 57 11.52 -14.35 0.77
N SER A 58 10.35 -14.95 0.55
CA SER A 58 9.37 -14.44 -0.41
C SER A 58 8.83 -13.07 0.00
N SER A 59 8.46 -12.87 1.27
CA SER A 59 7.95 -11.59 1.74
C SER A 59 9.01 -10.48 1.61
N LYS A 60 10.28 -10.79 1.91
CA LYS A 60 11.39 -9.83 1.72
C LYS A 60 11.61 -9.48 0.26
N LEU A 61 11.57 -10.46 -0.64
CA LEU A 61 11.71 -10.21 -2.09
C LEU A 61 10.62 -9.26 -2.59
N TYR A 62 9.36 -9.51 -2.24
CA TYR A 62 8.25 -8.64 -2.62
C TYR A 62 8.37 -7.25 -2.00
N ALA A 63 8.74 -7.17 -0.72
CA ALA A 63 8.94 -5.90 -0.03
C ALA A 63 10.06 -5.05 -0.66
N THR A 64 11.21 -5.66 -0.98
CA THR A 64 12.31 -4.97 -1.65
C THR A 64 11.89 -4.41 -3.01
N GLU A 65 11.17 -5.22 -3.81
CA GLU A 65 10.70 -4.78 -5.11
C GLU A 65 9.65 -3.67 -5.02
N ALA A 66 8.72 -3.76 -4.06
CA ALA A 66 7.75 -2.72 -3.78
C ALA A 66 8.42 -1.39 -3.39
N ILE A 67 9.41 -1.43 -2.47
CA ILE A 67 10.20 -0.24 -2.08
C ILE A 67 10.89 0.36 -3.31
N ARG A 68 11.49 -0.45 -4.18
CA ARG A 68 12.17 0.00 -5.39
C ARG A 68 11.20 0.70 -6.37
N ILE A 69 10.05 0.09 -6.62
CA ILE A 69 9.02 0.64 -7.53
C ILE A 69 8.46 1.95 -6.95
N ILE A 70 8.06 1.95 -5.68
CA ILE A 70 7.45 3.12 -5.04
C ILE A 70 8.48 4.25 -4.88
N GLY A 71 9.73 3.96 -4.54
CA GLY A 71 10.79 4.97 -4.50
C GLY A 71 11.04 5.63 -5.86
N ARG A 72 10.87 4.87 -6.96
CA ARG A 72 11.01 5.38 -8.33
C ARG A 72 9.81 6.20 -8.80
N PHE A 73 8.59 5.71 -8.58
CA PHE A 73 7.37 6.26 -9.20
C PHE A 73 6.47 7.02 -8.23
N GLY A 74 6.53 6.72 -6.92
CA GLY A 74 5.73 7.38 -5.89
C GLY A 74 5.81 8.91 -5.89
N PRO A 75 7.01 9.53 -6.07
CA PRO A 75 7.12 10.99 -6.17
C PRO A 75 6.38 11.60 -7.37
N LEU A 76 6.03 10.81 -8.40
CA LEU A 76 5.25 11.26 -9.55
C LEU A 76 3.75 11.32 -9.26
N VAL A 77 3.26 10.51 -8.32
CA VAL A 77 1.85 10.47 -7.91
C VAL A 77 1.41 11.83 -7.35
N ALA A 78 2.27 12.49 -6.57
CA ALA A 78 2.02 13.83 -6.02
C ALA A 78 1.93 14.93 -7.09
N LYS A 79 2.38 14.69 -8.32
CA LYS A 79 2.38 15.71 -9.38
C LYS A 79 1.20 15.56 -10.34
N ASN A 80 0.33 14.56 -10.14
CA ASN A 80 -0.78 14.19 -11.03
C ASN A 80 -0.39 14.16 -12.53
N ARG A 81 0.88 13.85 -12.83
CA ARG A 81 1.51 14.05 -14.15
C ARG A 81 1.22 12.95 -15.16
N LEU A 82 0.44 11.94 -14.79
CA LEU A 82 0.08 10.84 -15.69
C LEU A 82 -1.13 11.16 -16.58
N ILE A 83 -1.84 12.27 -16.34
CA ILE A 83 -3.13 12.57 -16.98
C ILE A 83 -3.13 13.90 -17.77
N SER A 84 -2.01 14.62 -17.83
CA SER A 84 -1.91 15.90 -18.57
C SER A 84 -1.10 15.78 -19.89
N ARG A 85 -1.41 14.77 -20.70
CA ARG A 85 -0.97 14.73 -22.11
C ARG A 85 -2.16 14.81 -23.03
#